data_AF-A0A3G2HZV0-F1
#
_entry.id   AF-A0A3G2HZV0-F1
#
_cell.length_a   1.000
_cell.length_b   1.000
_cell.length_c   1.000
_cell.angle_alpha   90.00
_cell.angle_beta   90.00
_cell.angle_gamma   90.00
#
_symmetry.space_group_name_H-M   'P 1'
#
loop_
_entity.id
_entity.type
_entity.pdbx_description
1 polymer ?
#
loop_
_entity_poly.entity_id
_entity_poly.type
_entity_poly.pdbx_seq_one_letter_code
_entity_poly.pdbx_strand_id
1 'polypeptide(L)'
;MTKIIHRTALPPLAEDALISRAEFASRLGISLATLHRWVASGMLPSPVRLGRRHSVWHSSVVRATLRQLTHGDEAAMGRQASRVVKMD
;
A
#
# COMPACT_ATOMS: atom_id res chain seq x y z
N MET A 1 5.74 10.57 23.80
CA MET A 1 6.90 10.16 22.98
C MET A 1 6.59 10.45 21.53
N THR A 2 6.99 11.62 21.04
CA THR A 2 6.69 12.11 19.68
C THR A 2 7.66 11.43 18.71
N LYS A 3 7.15 10.52 17.89
CA LYS A 3 7.97 9.82 16.89
C LYS A 3 8.28 10.80 15.76
N ILE A 4 9.54 11.21 15.65
CA ILE A 4 10.05 11.99 14.53
C ILE A 4 9.72 11.22 13.26
N ILE A 5 8.77 11.74 12.48
CA ILE A 5 8.45 11.21 11.16
C ILE A 5 9.53 11.75 10.24
N HIS A 6 10.65 11.04 10.13
CA HIS A 6 11.55 11.33 9.03
C HIS A 6 10.74 11.12 7.75
N ARG A 7 10.54 12.20 6.98
CA ARG A 7 10.18 12.16 5.56
C ARG A 7 11.36 11.56 4.78
N THR A 8 11.81 10.39 5.18
CA THR A 8 12.80 9.62 4.44
C THR A 8 12.08 9.12 3.21
N ALA A 9 12.56 9.53 2.04
CA ALA A 9 12.13 8.95 0.78
C ALA A 9 12.21 7.42 0.91
N LEU A 10 11.08 6.74 0.69
CA LEU A 10 11.04 5.28 0.81
C LEU A 10 12.10 4.70 -0.13
N PRO A 11 12.95 3.77 0.34
CA PRO A 11 14.01 3.22 -0.49
C PRO A 11 13.41 2.60 -1.77
N PRO A 12 14.16 2.60 -2.89
CA PRO A 12 13.71 1.92 -4.09
C PRO A 12 13.39 0.45 -3.77
N LEU A 13 12.32 -0.07 -4.36
CA LEU A 13 11.89 -1.47 -4.21
C LEU A 13 12.95 -2.38 -4.84
N ALA A 14 13.90 -2.86 -4.05
CA ALA A 14 14.88 -3.84 -4.50
C ALA A 14 14.16 -5.10 -5.04
N GLU A 15 14.74 -5.70 -6.09
CA GLU A 15 14.34 -7.03 -6.55
C GLU A 15 14.45 -7.97 -5.33
N ASP A 16 13.36 -8.66 -4.98
CA ASP A 16 13.24 -9.57 -3.82
C ASP A 16 13.11 -8.98 -2.40
N ALA A 17 12.95 -7.66 -2.25
CA ALA A 17 12.64 -7.11 -0.93
C ALA A 17 11.26 -7.57 -0.40
N LEU A 18 11.18 -7.84 0.90
CA LEU A 18 9.94 -8.09 1.62
C LEU A 18 9.41 -6.79 2.23
N ILE A 19 8.21 -6.40 1.80
CA ILE A 19 7.59 -5.12 2.11
C ILE A 19 6.61 -5.31 3.25
N SER A 20 6.80 -4.54 4.32
CA SER A 20 5.92 -4.57 5.48
C SER A 20 4.58 -3.89 5.20
N ARG A 21 3.57 -4.16 6.04
CA ARG A 21 2.27 -3.46 6.01
C ARG A 21 2.42 -1.93 6.06
N ALA A 22 3.26 -1.43 6.97
CA ALA A 22 3.45 0.01 7.13
C ALA A 22 4.07 0.62 5.87
N GLU A 23 5.05 -0.06 5.29
CA GLU A 23 5.68 0.40 4.06
C GLU A 23 4.72 0.36 2.88
N PHE A 24 3.95 -0.73 2.71
CA PHE A 24 2.98 -0.83 1.61
C PHE A 24 1.90 0.25 1.70
N ALA A 25 1.39 0.51 2.91
CA ALA A 25 0.45 1.60 3.16
C ALA A 25 1.06 2.97 2.83
N SER A 26 2.30 3.24 3.25
CA SER A 26 3.01 4.48 2.92
C SER A 26 3.25 4.63 1.42
N ARG A 27 3.58 3.56 0.70
CA ARG A 27 3.75 3.57 -0.76
C ARG A 27 2.46 3.88 -1.51
N LEU A 28 1.33 3.45 -0.96
CA LEU A 28 0.00 3.74 -1.49
C LEU A 28 -0.57 5.09 -1.01
N GLY A 29 0.07 5.75 -0.04
CA GLY A 29 -0.46 6.98 0.56
C GLY A 29 -1.73 6.78 1.39
N ILE A 30 -1.98 5.57 1.91
CA ILE A 30 -3.20 5.22 2.67
C ILE A 30 -2.89 4.86 4.12
N SER A 31 -3.92 4.85 4.97
CA SER A 31 -3.79 4.34 6.34
C SER A 31 -3.70 2.81 6.38
N LEU A 32 -3.06 2.26 7.43
CA LEU A 32 -3.02 0.82 7.68
C LEU A 32 -4.42 0.19 7.76
N ALA A 33 -5.39 0.90 8.34
CA ALA A 33 -6.76 0.42 8.44
C ALA A 33 -7.41 0.28 7.05
N THR A 34 -7.15 1.22 6.14
CA THR A 34 -7.60 1.13 4.75
C THR A 34 -6.89 0.01 4.01
N LEU A 35 -5.57 -0.14 4.18
CA LEU A 35 -4.82 -1.28 3.62
C LEU A 35 -5.45 -2.62 4.05
N HIS A 36 -5.69 -2.80 5.36
CA HIS A 36 -6.30 -4.01 5.89
C HIS A 36 -7.69 -4.26 5.32
N ARG A 37 -8.53 -3.24 5.24
CA ARG A 37 -9.87 -3.34 4.65
C ARG A 37 -9.83 -3.75 3.18
N TRP A 38 -8.93 -3.16 2.39
CA TRP A 38 -8.79 -3.45 0.96
C TRP A 38 -8.20 -4.83 0.68
N VAL A 39 -7.29 -5.31 1.54
CA VAL A 39 -6.81 -6.70 1.50
C VAL A 39 -7.95 -7.66 1.83
N ALA A 40 -8.73 -7.37 2.89
CA ALA A 40 -9.85 -8.21 3.28
C ALA A 40 -10.97 -8.23 2.23
N SER A 41 -11.17 -7.14 1.48
CA SER A 41 -12.13 -7.08 0.37
C SER A 41 -11.61 -7.67 -0.94
N GLY A 42 -10.36 -8.15 -0.98
CA GLY A 42 -9.72 -8.70 -2.18
C GLY A 42 -9.30 -7.65 -3.23
N MET A 43 -9.34 -6.35 -2.89
CA MET A 43 -8.92 -5.28 -3.78
C MET A 43 -7.40 -5.16 -3.87
N LEU A 44 -6.70 -5.51 -2.79
CA LEU A 44 -5.24 -5.63 -2.74
C LEU A 44 -4.83 -7.10 -2.59
N PRO A 45 -3.62 -7.47 -3.05
CA PRO A 45 -3.13 -8.83 -2.92
C PRO A 45 -3.02 -9.26 -1.46
N SER A 46 -3.29 -10.54 -1.20
CA SER A 46 -3.10 -11.14 0.12
C SER A 46 -1.62 -11.16 0.52
N PRO A 47 -1.27 -10.85 1.78
CA PRO A 47 0.11 -10.90 2.25
C PRO A 47 0.59 -12.34 2.44
N VAL A 48 1.90 -12.51 2.30
CA VAL A 48 2.62 -13.69 2.79
C VAL A 48 2.76 -13.57 4.32
N ARG A 49 2.38 -14.61 5.05
CA ARG A 49 2.48 -14.66 6.52
C ARG A 49 3.83 -15.23 6.92
N LEU A 50 4.67 -14.44 7.59
CA LEU A 50 5.95 -14.87 8.17
C LEU A 50 5.81 -15.34 9.62
N GLY A 51 4.62 -15.21 10.21
CA GLY A 51 4.33 -15.63 11.58
C GLY A 51 2.96 -15.14 12.05
N ARG A 52 2.72 -15.22 13.36
CA ARG A 52 1.42 -14.84 13.94
C ARG A 52 1.07 -13.36 13.73
N ARG A 53 2.05 -12.46 13.76
CA ARG A 53 1.85 -11.00 13.71
C ARG A 53 2.50 -10.31 12.50
N HIS A 54 3.30 -11.03 11.73
CA HIS A 54 4.07 -10.46 10.64
C HIS A 54 3.56 -10.97 9.30
N SER A 55 3.14 -10.02 8.48
CA SER A 55 2.59 -10.20 7.15
C SER A 55 3.30 -9.22 6.23
N VAL A 56 3.79 -9.73 5.11
CA VAL A 56 4.62 -8.98 4.16
C VAL A 56 4.17 -9.26 2.74
N TRP A 57 4.63 -8.44 1.81
CA TRP A 57 4.47 -8.66 0.38
C TRP A 57 5.83 -8.70 -0.29
N HIS A 58 5.96 -9.47 -1.36
CA HIS A 58 7.12 -9.36 -2.22
C HIS A 58 7.10 -8.00 -2.94
N SER A 59 8.27 -7.41 -3.12
CA SER A 59 8.44 -6.14 -3.83
C SER A 59 7.87 -6.19 -5.24
N SER A 60 8.00 -7.32 -5.93
CA SER A 60 7.42 -7.57 -7.25
C SER A 60 5.90 -7.38 -7.28
N VAL A 61 5.19 -7.94 -6.30
CA VAL A 61 3.74 -7.82 -6.14
C VAL A 61 3.36 -6.37 -5.87
N VAL A 62 4.05 -5.70 -4.94
CA VAL A 62 3.80 -4.29 -4.61
C VAL A 62 3.98 -3.39 -5.83
N ARG A 63 5.04 -3.59 -6.61
CA ARG A 63 5.26 -2.84 -7.86
C ARG A 63 4.14 -3.09 -8.87
N ALA A 64 3.72 -4.34 -9.05
CA ALA A 64 2.63 -4.69 -9.96
C ALA A 64 1.33 -3.97 -9.55
N THR A 65 1.00 -3.97 -8.26
CA THR A 65 -0.18 -3.26 -7.74
C THR A 65 -0.08 -1.75 -7.95
N LEU A 66 1.07 -1.14 -7.66
CA LEU A 66 1.27 0.30 -7.89
C LEU A 66 1.08 0.64 -9.38
N ARG A 67 1.65 -0.16 -10.28
CA ARG A 67 1.46 0.01 -11.73
C ARG A 67 -0.01 -0.12 -12.14
N GLN A 68 -0.72 -1.12 -11.62
CA GLN A 68 -2.14 -1.35 -11.91
C GLN A 68 -3.02 -0.20 -11.42
N LEU A 69 -2.75 0.36 -10.25
CA LEU A 69 -3.51 1.49 -9.72
C LEU A 69 -3.20 2.78 -10.51
N THR A 70 -1.94 3.01 -10.90
CA THR A 70 -1.57 4.14 -11.75
C THR A 70 -2.15 4.02 -13.16
N HIS A 71 -2.26 2.82 -13.74
CA HIS A 71 -2.87 2.60 -15.06
C HIS A 71 -4.40 2.45 -15.01
N GLY A 72 -4.98 2.13 -13.85
CA GLY A 72 -6.41 1.85 -13.67
C GLY A 72 -7.27 3.08 -13.39
N ASP A 73 -6.66 4.24 -13.17
CA ASP A 73 -7.35 5.51 -12.86
C ASP A 73 -8.26 6.00 -14.02
N GLU A 74 -8.02 5.59 -15.28
CA GLU A 74 -8.87 6.02 -16.40
C GLU A 74 -10.13 5.15 -16.59
N ALA A 75 -10.07 3.84 -16.33
CA ALA A 75 -11.16 2.92 -16.67
C ALA A 75 -12.04 2.47 -15.48
N ALA A 76 -11.53 2.53 -14.24
CA ALA A 76 -12.24 2.04 -13.05
C ALA A 76 -12.67 3.15 -12.07
N MET A 77 -12.20 4.38 -12.26
CA MET A 77 -12.44 5.52 -11.35
C MET A 77 -13.83 6.18 -11.55
N GLY A 78 -14.76 5.50 -12.20
CA GLY A 78 -16.08 6.00 -12.57
C GLY A 78 -17.21 5.84 -11.54
N ARG A 79 -16.99 5.27 -10.33
CA ARG A 79 -18.09 5.17 -9.33
C ARG A 79 -17.77 5.41 -7.86
N GLN A 80 -16.52 5.40 -7.37
CA GLN A 80 -16.32 5.51 -5.92
C GLN A 80 -14.98 6.15 -5.49
N ALA A 81 -14.67 7.33 -6.03
CA ALA A 81 -13.65 8.21 -5.45
C ALA A 81 -14.15 9.66 -5.33
N SER A 82 -15.43 9.82 -5.01
CA SER A 82 -15.89 11.07 -4.41
C SER A 82 -15.56 11.00 -2.92
N ARG A 83 -14.64 11.88 -2.49
CA ARG A 83 -14.40 12.38 -1.11
C ARG A 83 -13.10 11.88 -0.46
N VAL A 84 -12.18 12.84 -0.29
CA VAL A 84 -10.88 12.81 0.43
C VAL A 84 -9.73 12.27 -0.42
N VAL A 85 -8.88 13.12 -1.02
CA VAL A 85 -7.89 13.92 -0.30
C VAL A 85 -7.90 15.38 -0.74
N LYS A 86 -8.51 16.23 0.10
CA LYS A 86 -8.04 17.60 0.32
C LYS A 86 -7.47 17.60 1.73
N MET A 87 -6.22 18.02 1.89
CA MET A 87 -5.68 18.45 3.16
C MET A 87 -4.53 19.42 2.85
N ASP A 88 -4.73 20.63 3.37
CA ASP A 88 -4.01 21.90 3.23
C ASP A 88 -2.49 21.85 3.20
#